data_AF-A0A0F9TQ35-F1
#
_entry.id   AF-A0A0F9TQ35-F1
#
_cell.length_a   1.000
_cell.length_b   1.000
_cell.length_c   1.000
_cell.angle_alpha   90.00
_cell.angle_beta   90.00
_cell.angle_gamma   90.00
#
_symmetry.space_group_name_H-M   'P 1'
#
loop_
_entity.id
_entity.type
_entity.pdbx_description
1 polymer ?
#
loop_
_entity_poly.entity_id
_entity_poly.type
_entity_poly.pdbx_seq_one_letter_code
_entity_poly.pdbx_strand_id
1 'polypeptide(L)'
;MSEEFKTIVDSSYDNGTPLWMYTKDYIYGMISAGGDRWTEVSYTFEDPDEPLYTTERGADLSFQFLMEELSKGVSFEVDDLKVPALKEFANGLGEGSDKINGLIAELINNTSNYTANTDFLIKSKDELGKLKEKV
;
A
#
# COMPACT_ATOMS: atom_id res chain seq x y z
N MET A 1 11.35 -6.19 15.36
CA MET A 1 10.22 -5.76 14.50
C MET A 1 10.64 -4.73 13.47
N SER A 2 11.40 -3.68 13.80
CA SER A 2 11.94 -2.76 12.76
C SER A 2 12.85 -3.46 11.74
N GLU A 3 13.78 -4.33 12.18
CA GLU A 3 14.64 -5.11 11.26
C GLU A 3 13.86 -6.13 10.41
N GLU A 4 12.77 -6.68 10.96
CA GLU A 4 11.86 -7.57 10.23
C GLU A 4 11.10 -6.79 9.16
N PHE A 5 10.55 -5.63 9.51
CA PHE A 5 9.93 -4.72 8.55
C PHE A 5 10.90 -4.31 7.43
N LYS A 6 12.15 -3.95 7.76
CA LYS A 6 13.18 -3.59 6.76
C LYS A 6 13.45 -4.76 5.81
N THR A 7 13.48 -5.98 6.32
CA THR A 7 13.63 -7.19 5.50
C THR A 7 12.46 -7.38 4.54
N ILE A 8 11.22 -7.14 4.99
CA ILE A 8 10.02 -7.18 4.15
C ILE A 8 10.08 -6.10 3.06
N VAL A 9 10.47 -4.89 3.42
CA VAL A 9 10.63 -3.79 2.46
C VAL A 9 11.65 -4.15 1.38
N ASP A 10 12.80 -4.71 1.76
CA ASP A 10 13.88 -5.04 0.82
C ASP A 10 13.49 -6.13 -0.19
N SER A 11 12.65 -7.10 0.20
CA SER A 11 12.14 -8.18 -0.67
C SER A 11 10.81 -7.85 -1.37
N SER A 12 10.20 -6.70 -1.07
CA SER A 12 8.83 -6.37 -1.52
C SER A 12 8.64 -6.31 -3.04
N TYR A 13 9.72 -6.19 -3.81
CA TYR A 13 9.68 -6.18 -5.28
C TYR A 13 9.93 -7.55 -5.93
N ASP A 14 10.18 -8.60 -5.15
CA ASP A 14 10.62 -9.90 -5.69
C ASP A 14 9.54 -10.61 -6.52
N ASN A 15 8.26 -10.35 -6.24
CA ASN A 15 7.10 -10.99 -6.91
C ASN A 15 6.19 -10.00 -7.65
N GLY A 16 6.66 -8.79 -7.94
CA GLY A 16 5.89 -7.74 -8.61
C GLY A 16 6.08 -6.37 -7.98
N THR A 17 5.32 -5.38 -8.45
CA THR A 17 5.35 -4.02 -7.89
C THR A 17 4.46 -3.98 -6.64
N PRO A 18 5.00 -3.72 -5.44
CA PRO A 18 4.19 -3.53 -4.24
C PRO A 18 3.53 -2.16 -4.23
N LEU A 19 2.50 -2.02 -3.39
CA LEU A 19 2.07 -0.72 -2.90
C LEU A 19 2.76 -0.45 -1.57
N TRP A 20 3.33 0.75 -1.43
CA TRP A 20 3.81 1.23 -0.14
C TRP A 20 3.34 2.65 0.06
N MET A 21 2.61 2.88 1.15
CA MET A 21 2.11 4.18 1.56
C MET A 21 2.56 4.45 2.99
N TYR A 22 2.74 5.71 3.35
CA TYR A 22 3.00 6.09 4.73
C TYR A 22 2.29 7.39 5.08
N THR A 23 1.89 7.47 6.33
CA THR A 23 1.30 8.67 6.93
C THR A 23 2.21 9.13 8.08
N LYS A 24 1.71 10.07 8.90
CA LYS A 24 2.39 10.44 10.15
C LYS A 24 2.27 9.34 11.22
N ASP A 25 1.28 8.46 11.12
CA ASP A 25 0.91 7.51 12.18
C ASP A 25 1.36 6.07 11.87
N TYR A 26 1.48 5.70 10.60
CA TYR A 26 1.85 4.33 10.20
C TYR A 26 2.39 4.23 8.78
N ILE A 27 2.90 3.05 8.44
CA ILE A 27 3.25 2.61 7.08
C ILE A 27 2.31 1.47 6.70
N TYR A 28 1.80 1.50 5.48
CA TYR A 28 0.98 0.45 4.90
C TYR A 28 1.62 -0.12 3.64
N GLY A 29 1.59 -1.44 3.50
CA GLY A 29 2.10 -2.19 2.38
C GLY A 29 1.12 -3.22 1.85
N MET A 30 1.11 -3.39 0.53
CA MET A 30 0.44 -4.49 -0.15
C MET A 30 1.43 -5.14 -1.13
N ILE A 31 1.84 -6.37 -0.84
CA ILE A 31 2.96 -7.05 -1.50
C ILE A 31 2.48 -8.36 -2.10
N SER A 32 2.84 -8.64 -3.35
CA SER A 32 2.55 -9.93 -3.97
C SER A 32 3.31 -11.05 -3.26
N ALA A 33 2.61 -12.11 -2.85
CA ALA A 33 3.18 -13.34 -2.31
C ALA A 33 3.26 -14.45 -3.38
N GLY A 34 3.07 -14.09 -4.66
CA GLY A 34 3.03 -14.98 -5.81
C GLY A 34 1.65 -15.60 -6.07
N GLY A 35 1.31 -15.78 -7.35
CA GLY A 35 -0.03 -16.23 -7.77
C GLY A 35 -1.10 -15.22 -7.37
N ASP A 36 -2.21 -15.70 -6.79
CA ASP A 36 -3.31 -14.85 -6.29
C ASP A 36 -3.24 -14.52 -4.79
N ARG A 37 -2.04 -14.56 -4.20
CA ARG A 37 -1.86 -14.26 -2.78
C ARG A 37 -1.12 -12.94 -2.59
N TRP A 38 -1.57 -12.19 -1.60
CA TRP A 38 -1.05 -10.87 -1.29
C TRP A 38 -0.89 -10.70 0.22
N THR A 39 0.26 -10.20 0.62
CA THR A 39 0.60 -9.86 2.00
C THR A 39 0.33 -8.39 2.25
N GLU A 40 -0.62 -8.14 3.13
CA GLU A 40 -0.82 -6.85 3.77
C GLU A 40 0.23 -6.68 4.87
N VAL A 41 0.83 -5.50 4.95
CA VAL A 41 1.80 -5.12 5.96
C VAL A 41 1.38 -3.79 6.55
N SER A 42 1.31 -3.70 7.87
CA SER A 42 1.09 -2.44 8.58
C SER A 42 2.15 -2.28 9.66
N TYR A 43 2.79 -1.11 9.70
CA TYR A 43 3.72 -0.74 10.75
C TYR A 43 3.23 0.54 11.42
N THR A 44 2.69 0.46 12.64
CA THR A 44 2.23 1.62 13.40
C THR A 44 3.36 2.24 14.23
N PHE A 45 3.34 3.56 14.37
CA PHE A 45 4.23 4.29 15.28
C PHE A 45 3.62 4.51 16.67
N GLU A 46 2.33 4.19 16.86
CA GLU A 46 1.59 4.45 18.10
C GLU A 46 1.79 3.37 19.17
N ASP A 47 2.02 2.11 18.77
CA ASP A 47 2.26 0.99 19.68
C ASP A 47 3.67 0.43 19.48
N PRO A 48 4.66 0.84 20.29
CA PRO A 48 6.04 0.40 20.13
C PRO A 48 6.27 -1.07 20.55
N ASP A 49 5.35 -1.70 21.27
CA ASP A 49 5.50 -3.07 21.76
C ASP A 49 5.09 -4.11 20.69
N GLU A 50 4.11 -3.78 19.83
CA GLU A 50 3.69 -4.60 18.69
C GLU A 50 3.39 -3.75 17.42
N PRO A 51 4.38 -3.01 16.87
CA PRO A 51 4.15 -2.08 15.78
C PRO A 51 3.87 -2.76 14.44
N LEU A 52 4.31 -4.01 14.24
CA LEU A 52 4.26 -4.68 12.93
C LEU A 52 3.15 -5.73 12.90
N TYR A 53 2.21 -5.56 11.98
CA TYR A 53 1.20 -6.53 11.62
C TYR A 53 1.38 -6.97 10.17
N THR A 54 1.32 -8.28 9.91
CA THR A 54 1.31 -8.82 8.55
C THR A 54 0.19 -9.83 8.39
N THR A 55 -0.47 -9.86 7.24
CA THR A 55 -1.44 -10.91 6.92
C THR A 55 -1.48 -11.20 5.43
N GLU A 56 -1.36 -12.47 5.08
CA GLU A 56 -1.49 -12.94 3.71
C GLU A 56 -2.92 -13.41 3.44
N ARG A 57 -3.52 -12.95 2.32
CA ARG A 57 -4.87 -13.35 1.88
C ARG A 57 -4.92 -13.50 0.36
N GLY A 58 -6.02 -14.05 -0.14
CA GLY A 58 -6.31 -14.10 -1.57
C GLY A 58 -6.61 -12.71 -2.14
N ALA A 59 -6.31 -12.51 -3.43
CA ALA A 59 -6.34 -11.22 -4.10
C ALA A 59 -7.68 -10.47 -3.95
N ASP A 60 -8.83 -11.13 -4.10
CA ASP A 60 -10.13 -10.45 -3.99
C ASP A 60 -10.36 -9.84 -2.60
N LEU A 61 -9.97 -10.57 -1.55
CA LEU A 61 -10.09 -10.08 -0.17
C LEU A 61 -9.05 -9.00 0.12
N SER A 62 -7.81 -9.19 -0.32
CA SER A 62 -6.75 -8.18 -0.19
C SER A 62 -7.12 -6.88 -0.91
N PHE A 63 -7.81 -6.96 -2.06
CA PHE A 63 -8.32 -5.79 -2.77
C PHE A 63 -9.41 -5.05 -1.97
N GLN A 64 -10.32 -5.78 -1.30
CA GLN A 64 -11.33 -5.16 -0.43
C GLN A 64 -10.67 -4.39 0.72
N PHE A 65 -9.70 -4.99 1.40
CA PHE A 65 -8.96 -4.34 2.48
C PHE A 65 -8.13 -3.15 1.97
N LEU A 66 -7.48 -3.27 0.81
CA LEU A 66 -6.77 -2.17 0.17
C LEU A 66 -7.70 -0.98 -0.12
N MET A 67 -8.89 -1.23 -0.66
CA MET A 67 -9.86 -0.17 -0.91
C MET A 67 -10.42 0.43 0.38
N GLU A 68 -10.58 -0.36 1.44
CA GLU A 68 -10.94 0.14 2.76
C GLU A 68 -9.86 1.05 3.33
N GLU A 69 -8.59 0.63 3.26
CA GLU A 69 -7.43 1.38 3.69
C GLU A 69 -7.34 2.74 2.97
N LEU A 70 -7.44 2.75 1.63
CA LEU A 70 -7.46 3.99 0.84
C LEU A 70 -8.66 4.89 1.17
N SER A 71 -9.81 4.30 1.53
CA SER A 71 -11.05 5.05 1.76
C SER A 71 -11.24 5.54 3.20
N LYS A 72 -10.47 5.00 4.15
CA LYS A 72 -10.64 5.29 5.58
C LYS A 72 -9.33 5.64 6.25
N GLY A 73 -8.30 4.82 6.08
CA GLY A 73 -6.98 5.04 6.69
C GLY A 73 -6.26 6.21 6.02
N VAL A 74 -5.86 6.02 4.77
CA VAL A 74 -5.06 7.01 4.03
C VAL A 74 -5.82 8.32 3.85
N SER A 75 -7.11 8.29 3.52
CA SER A 75 -7.90 9.51 3.33
C SER A 75 -8.15 10.31 4.61
N PHE A 76 -7.89 9.75 5.79
CA PHE A 76 -7.93 10.50 7.04
C PHE A 76 -6.69 11.40 7.21
N GLU A 77 -5.58 11.03 6.56
CA GLU A 77 -4.30 11.74 6.62
C GLU A 77 -3.96 12.50 5.33
N VAL A 78 -4.60 12.13 4.22
CA VAL A 78 -4.50 12.78 2.91
C VAL A 78 -5.87 13.36 2.56
N ASP A 79 -6.19 14.52 3.14
CA ASP A 79 -7.52 15.16 3.12
C ASP A 79 -8.12 15.36 1.71
N ASP A 80 -7.28 15.58 0.70
CA ASP A 80 -7.70 15.86 -0.67
C ASP A 80 -7.70 14.62 -1.58
N LEU A 81 -7.48 13.43 -1.02
CA LEU A 81 -7.54 12.18 -1.76
C LEU A 81 -8.95 11.96 -2.33
N LYS A 82 -9.06 11.94 -3.65
CA LYS A 82 -10.30 11.74 -4.39
C LYS A 82 -10.73 10.27 -4.39
N VAL A 83 -11.09 9.76 -3.21
CA VAL A 83 -11.58 8.39 -2.99
C VAL A 83 -12.70 7.99 -3.96
N PRO A 84 -13.71 8.84 -4.28
CA PRO A 84 -14.74 8.48 -5.25
C PRO A 84 -14.18 8.14 -6.65
N ALA A 85 -13.18 8.91 -7.12
CA ALA A 85 -12.56 8.67 -8.42
C ALA A 85 -11.70 7.39 -8.43
N LEU A 86 -11.01 7.09 -7.32
CA LEU A 86 -10.29 5.81 -7.17
C LEU A 86 -11.25 4.62 -7.21
N LYS A 87 -12.40 4.71 -6.53
CA LYS A 87 -13.44 3.68 -6.56
C LYS A 87 -14.01 3.47 -7.96
N GLU A 88 -14.25 4.56 -8.69
CA GLU A 88 -14.73 4.48 -10.07
C GLU A 88 -13.72 3.77 -10.98
N PHE A 89 -12.43 4.13 -10.88
CA PHE A 89 -11.36 3.44 -11.62
C PHE A 89 -11.28 1.95 -11.25
N ALA A 90 -11.26 1.65 -9.95
CA ALA A 90 -11.22 0.30 -9.40
C ALA A 90 -12.37 -0.59 -9.90
N ASN A 91 -13.55 -0.02 -10.14
CA ASN A 91 -14.70 -0.76 -10.69
C ASN A 91 -14.52 -1.15 -12.16
N GLY A 92 -13.67 -0.44 -12.91
CA GLY A 92 -13.34 -0.76 -14.30
C GLY A 92 -12.20 -1.78 -14.45
N LEU A 93 -11.55 -2.18 -13.35
CA LEU A 93 -10.49 -3.18 -13.35
C LEU A 93 -11.04 -4.61 -13.39
N GLY A 94 -10.19 -5.56 -13.76
CA GLY A 94 -10.49 -7.00 -13.78
C GLY A 94 -10.67 -7.61 -12.38
N GLU A 95 -10.40 -8.91 -12.25
CA GLU A 95 -10.52 -9.67 -11.01
C GLU A 95 -9.16 -10.20 -10.53
N GLY A 96 -9.09 -10.71 -9.30
CA GLY A 96 -7.89 -11.30 -8.75
C GLY A 96 -6.69 -10.34 -8.70
N SER A 97 -5.49 -10.87 -8.89
CA SER A 97 -4.25 -10.08 -8.77
C SER A 97 -4.12 -8.97 -9.80
N ASP A 98 -4.69 -9.14 -10.99
CA ASP A 98 -4.68 -8.11 -12.03
C ASP A 98 -5.40 -6.84 -11.57
N LYS A 99 -6.42 -7.00 -10.71
CA LYS A 99 -7.12 -5.87 -10.11
C LYS A 99 -6.24 -5.06 -9.17
N ILE A 100 -5.50 -5.74 -8.29
CA ILE A 100 -4.56 -5.07 -7.38
C ILE A 100 -3.44 -4.42 -8.19
N ASN A 101 -2.82 -5.16 -9.11
CA ASN A 101 -1.76 -4.66 -9.98
C ASN A 101 -2.19 -3.41 -10.77
N GLY A 102 -3.40 -3.42 -11.34
CA GLY A 102 -3.95 -2.29 -12.08
C GLY A 102 -4.14 -1.06 -11.21
N LEU A 103 -4.63 -1.22 -9.98
CA LEU A 103 -4.78 -0.12 -9.03
C LEU A 103 -3.43 0.44 -8.57
N ILE A 104 -2.46 -0.43 -8.29
CA ILE A 104 -1.09 -0.01 -7.91
C ILE A 104 -0.45 0.79 -9.04
N ALA A 105 -0.55 0.30 -10.28
CA ALA A 105 -0.02 0.99 -11.45
C ALA A 105 -0.67 2.36 -11.63
N GLU A 106 -1.98 2.47 -11.44
CA GLU A 106 -2.69 3.75 -11.51
C GLU A 106 -2.22 4.72 -10.41
N LEU A 107 -2.16 4.26 -9.17
CA LEU A 107 -1.72 5.10 -8.05
C LEU A 107 -0.29 5.61 -8.24
N ILE A 108 0.65 4.76 -8.69
CA ILE A 108 2.06 5.15 -8.89
C ILE A 108 2.21 6.15 -10.04
N ASN A 109 1.56 5.89 -11.17
CA ASN A 109 1.76 6.68 -12.39
C ASN A 109 0.91 7.97 -12.43
N ASN A 110 -0.25 7.95 -11.77
CA ASN A 110 -1.28 8.97 -11.90
C ASN A 110 -1.72 9.55 -10.55
N THR A 111 -0.90 9.45 -9.49
CA THR A 111 -1.22 9.94 -8.12
C THR A 111 -1.77 11.37 -8.12
N SER A 112 -1.18 12.25 -8.95
CA SER A 112 -1.55 13.67 -9.05
C SER A 112 -2.97 13.91 -9.55
N ASN A 113 -3.61 12.91 -10.18
CA ASN A 113 -5.02 12.99 -10.54
C ASN A 113 -5.92 12.90 -9.30
N TYR A 114 -5.45 12.21 -8.26
CA TYR A 114 -6.23 11.87 -7.07
C TYR A 114 -5.94 12.78 -5.88
N THR A 115 -4.77 13.39 -5.79
CA THR A 115 -4.39 14.29 -4.69
C THR A 115 -3.23 15.19 -5.13
N ALA A 116 -3.14 16.38 -4.57
CA ALA A 116 -1.98 17.25 -4.72
C ALA A 116 -0.79 16.80 -3.86
N ASN A 117 -1.03 16.07 -2.77
CA ASN A 117 -0.01 15.48 -1.92
C ASN A 117 0.38 14.10 -2.46
N THR A 118 1.53 14.01 -3.14
CA THR A 118 2.02 12.72 -3.67
C THR A 118 3.04 12.04 -2.78
N ASP A 119 3.44 12.66 -1.68
CA ASP A 119 4.59 12.23 -0.90
C ASP A 119 4.29 11.00 -0.04
N PHE A 120 3.01 10.75 0.27
CA PHE A 120 2.55 9.60 1.04
C PHE A 120 2.79 8.25 0.33
N LEU A 121 3.10 8.24 -0.96
CA LEU A 121 3.26 7.04 -1.78
C LEU A 121 4.72 6.82 -2.20
N ILE A 122 5.24 5.61 -2.03
CA ILE A 122 6.52 5.18 -2.60
C ILE A 122 6.29 4.75 -4.05
N LYS A 123 6.97 5.41 -4.99
CA LYS A 123 6.71 5.21 -6.42
C LYS A 123 7.66 4.22 -7.09
N SER A 124 8.80 3.95 -6.47
CA SER A 124 9.84 3.10 -7.06
C SER A 124 10.75 2.45 -6.04
N LYS A 125 11.49 1.43 -6.48
CA LYS A 125 12.36 0.61 -5.62
C LYS A 125 13.49 1.41 -4.95
N ASP A 126 13.99 2.45 -5.61
CA ASP A 126 15.04 3.35 -5.08
C ASP A 126 14.53 4.23 -3.93
N GLU A 127 13.21 4.41 -3.80
CA GLU A 127 12.61 5.19 -2.72
C GLU A 127 12.37 4.38 -1.43
N LEU A 128 12.57 3.05 -1.44
CA LEU A 128 12.32 2.19 -0.27
C LEU A 128 13.13 2.60 0.97
N GLY A 129 14.26 3.29 0.79
CA GLY A 129 15.03 3.88 1.89
C GLY A 129 14.17 4.78 2.79
N LYS A 130 13.21 5.52 2.21
CA LYS A 130 12.31 6.42 2.95
C LYS A 130 11.47 5.70 4.00
N LEU A 131 11.06 4.45 3.73
CA LEU A 131 10.30 3.63 4.69
C LEU A 131 11.20 3.17 5.84
N LYS A 132 12.43 2.76 5.51
CA LYS A 132 13.39 2.24 6.48
C LYS A 132 13.93 3.31 7.42
N GLU A 133 13.96 4.58 6.98
CA GLU A 133 14.33 5.73 7.80
C GLU A 133 13.26 6.13 8.83
N LYS A 134 12.02 5.66 8.65
CA LYS A 134 10.89 5.97 9.55
C LYS A 134 10.77 5.00 10.74
N VAL A 135 11.53 3.89 10.74
CA VAL A 135 11.42 2.78 11.72
C VAL A 135 12.73 2.46 12.44
#